data_AF-A0A2M7FT80-F1
#
_entry.id   AF-A0A2M7FT80-F1
#
_cell.length_a   1.000
_cell.length_b   1.000
_cell.length_c   1.000
_cell.angle_alpha   90.00
_cell.angle_beta   90.00
_cell.angle_gamma   90.00
#
_symmetry.space_group_name_H-M   'P 1'
#
loop_
_entity.id
_entity.type
_entity.pdbx_description
1 polymer ?
#
loop_
_entity_poly.entity_id
_entity_poly.type
_entity_poly.pdbx_seq_one_letter_code
_entity_poly.pdbx_strand_id
1 'polypeptide(L)'
;MKNDLQTLLASISQGVYLLGQDGRMCLYNQRLCELLDIPASFFDQHPTLAEMNAYQMQQGDFGDNASLVDAHARNYVLTDGQAPTPSQFLRMTRTGRTLEVRSRVLPDGGMVRTFAD
;
A
#
# COMPACT_ATOMS: atom_id res chain seq x y z
N MET A 1 15.01 15.51 -16.27
CA MET A 1 13.59 15.15 -16.27
C MET A 1 13.28 13.72 -15.84
N LYS A 2 13.89 12.65 -16.40
CA LYS A 2 13.65 11.27 -15.87
C LYS A 2 14.19 11.04 -14.43
N ASN A 3 15.05 11.93 -13.92
CA ASN A 3 15.74 11.77 -12.64
C ASN A 3 15.00 12.43 -11.46
N ASP A 4 14.27 13.52 -11.66
CA ASP A 4 13.79 14.36 -10.56
C ASP A 4 12.68 13.68 -9.75
N LEU A 5 11.78 12.94 -10.41
CA LEU A 5 10.75 12.15 -9.76
C LEU A 5 11.32 10.97 -8.97
N GLN A 6 12.32 10.28 -9.53
CA GLN A 6 12.98 9.16 -8.85
C GLN A 6 13.75 9.65 -7.63
N THR A 7 14.49 10.77 -7.77
CA THR A 7 15.17 11.43 -6.65
C THR A 7 14.18 11.88 -5.58
N LEU A 8 13.04 12.47 -5.97
CA LEU A 8 11.99 12.86 -5.02
C LEU A 8 11.45 11.64 -4.27
N LEU A 9 11.05 10.59 -4.97
CA LEU A 9 10.52 9.36 -4.37
C LEU A 9 11.53 8.67 -3.44
N ALA A 10 12.82 8.68 -3.79
CA ALA A 10 13.90 8.15 -2.97
C ALA A 10 14.20 8.99 -1.73
N SER A 11 13.90 10.29 -1.77
CA SER A 11 14.08 11.21 -0.63
C SER A 11 12.98 11.11 0.43
N ILE A 12 11.84 10.49 0.11
CA ILE A 12 10.70 10.34 1.00
C ILE A 12 10.94 9.17 1.97
N SER A 13 10.88 9.44 3.27
CA SER A 13 11.07 8.44 4.35
C SER A 13 9.89 7.47 4.52
N GLN A 14 8.75 7.78 3.89
CA GLN A 14 7.56 6.93 3.86
C GLN A 14 7.61 5.99 2.65
N GLY A 15 6.99 4.81 2.80
CA GLY A 15 6.68 3.96 1.64
C GLY A 15 5.53 4.58 0.86
N VAL A 16 5.65 4.69 -0.46
CA VAL A 16 4.64 5.32 -1.31
C VAL A 16 4.31 4.44 -2.50
N TYR A 17 3.04 4.37 -2.88
CA TYR A 17 2.64 3.97 -4.24
C TYR A 17 1.60 4.92 -4.84
N LEU A 18 1.55 4.94 -6.17
CA LEU A 18 0.49 5.54 -6.98
C LEU A 18 -0.24 4.42 -7.74
N LEU A 19 -1.55 4.35 -7.54
CA LEU A 19 -2.48 3.59 -8.35
C LEU A 19 -2.97 4.47 -9.51
N GLY A 20 -2.82 4.00 -10.74
CA GLY A 20 -3.36 4.64 -11.93
C GLY A 20 -4.87 4.44 -12.07
N GLN A 21 -5.46 5.17 -13.02
CA GLN A 21 -6.89 5.04 -13.39
C GLN A 21 -7.28 3.63 -13.89
N ASP A 22 -6.30 2.84 -14.32
CA ASP A 22 -6.45 1.45 -14.75
C ASP A 22 -6.44 0.46 -13.57
N GLY A 23 -6.36 0.97 -12.33
CA GLY A 23 -6.34 0.17 -11.12
C GLY A 23 -5.00 -0.53 -10.89
N ARG A 24 -3.91 -0.13 -11.55
CA ARG A 24 -2.58 -0.72 -11.42
C ARG A 24 -1.58 0.23 -10.75
N MET A 25 -0.64 -0.33 -10.00
CA MET A 25 0.42 0.43 -9.35
C MET A 25 1.45 0.87 -10.38
N CYS A 26 1.43 2.14 -10.73
CA CYS A 26 2.29 2.70 -11.78
C CYS A 26 3.57 3.34 -11.24
N LEU A 27 3.59 3.74 -9.96
CA LEU A 27 4.78 4.24 -9.26
C LEU A 27 4.83 3.68 -7.84
N TYR A 28 6.04 3.45 -7.35
CA TYR A 28 6.33 3.13 -5.95
C TYR A 28 7.77 3.55 -5.60
N ASN A 29 8.13 3.53 -4.32
CA ASN A 29 9.52 3.74 -3.87
C ASN A 29 10.08 2.53 -3.11
N GLN A 30 11.41 2.48 -2.98
CA GLN A 30 12.10 1.37 -2.30
C GLN A 30 11.65 1.21 -0.84
N ARG A 31 11.34 2.32 -0.17
CA ARG A 31 10.84 2.31 1.20
C ARG A 31 9.56 1.49 1.33
N LEU A 32 8.65 1.52 0.35
CA LEU A 32 7.46 0.67 0.35
C LEU A 32 7.82 -0.82 0.45
N CYS A 33 8.81 -1.26 -0.32
CA CYS A 33 9.25 -2.66 -0.33
C CYS A 33 9.77 -3.07 1.05
N GLU A 34 10.59 -2.22 1.68
CA GLU A 34 11.13 -2.46 3.02
C GLU A 34 10.04 -2.51 4.10
N LEU A 35 9.09 -1.58 4.04
CA LEU A 35 8.03 -1.48 5.05
C LEU A 35 7.07 -2.65 5.01
N LEU A 36 6.81 -3.17 3.81
CA LEU A 36 5.81 -4.20 3.58
C LEU A 36 6.42 -5.59 3.44
N ASP A 37 7.75 -5.70 3.40
CA ASP A 37 8.46 -6.95 3.14
C ASP A 37 8.01 -7.61 1.81
N ILE A 38 7.82 -6.77 0.78
CA ILE A 38 7.41 -7.17 -0.58
C ILE A 38 8.55 -6.85 -1.55
N PRO A 39 9.00 -7.83 -2.36
CA PRO A 39 10.11 -7.59 -3.28
C PRO A 39 9.73 -6.58 -4.38
N ALA A 40 10.69 -5.76 -4.81
CA ALA A 40 10.51 -4.81 -5.91
C ALA A 40 9.98 -5.49 -7.19
N SER A 41 10.41 -6.74 -7.45
CA SER A 41 9.96 -7.52 -8.61
C SER A 41 8.46 -7.80 -8.65
N PHE A 42 7.76 -7.72 -7.51
CA PHE A 42 6.30 -7.76 -7.47
C PHE A 42 5.69 -6.46 -8.01
N PHE A 43 6.21 -5.31 -7.59
CA PHE A 43 5.73 -4.00 -8.03
C PHE A 43 6.14 -3.66 -9.47
N ASP A 44 7.28 -4.17 -9.94
CA ASP A 44 7.73 -4.07 -11.33
C ASP A 44 6.75 -4.70 -12.33
N GLN A 45 5.83 -5.56 -11.86
CA GLN A 45 4.75 -6.16 -12.67
C GLN A 45 3.51 -5.27 -12.75
N HIS A 46 3.53 -4.08 -12.14
CA HIS A 46 2.38 -3.16 -12.05
C HIS A 46 1.11 -3.84 -11.52
N PRO A 47 1.16 -4.42 -10.31
CA PRO A 47 0.05 -5.17 -9.75
C PRO A 47 -1.13 -4.25 -9.48
N THR A 48 -2.31 -4.83 -9.49
CA THR A 48 -3.53 -4.22 -8.98
C THR A 48 -3.50 -4.15 -7.46
N LEU A 49 -4.36 -3.31 -6.88
CA LEU A 49 -4.58 -3.29 -5.44
C LEU A 49 -5.06 -4.65 -4.90
N ALA A 50 -5.91 -5.34 -5.67
CA ALA A 50 -6.40 -6.67 -5.31
C ALA A 50 -5.27 -7.70 -5.27
N GLU A 51 -4.37 -7.72 -6.26
CA GLU A 51 -3.19 -8.59 -6.26
C GLU A 51 -2.26 -8.30 -5.07
N MET A 52 -2.05 -7.03 -4.73
CA MET A 52 -1.24 -6.64 -3.55
C MET A 52 -1.90 -7.06 -2.23
N ASN A 53 -3.22 -6.92 -2.10
CA ASN A 53 -3.95 -7.38 -0.92
C ASN A 53 -3.92 -8.90 -0.80
N ALA A 54 -4.15 -9.63 -1.91
CA ALA A 54 -4.06 -11.08 -1.95
C ALA A 54 -2.66 -11.58 -1.57
N TYR A 55 -1.60 -10.95 -2.09
CA TYR A 55 -0.21 -11.29 -1.73
C TYR A 55 0.03 -11.12 -0.22
N GLN A 56 -0.35 -9.98 0.34
CA GLN A 56 -0.20 -9.70 1.78
C GLN A 56 -1.07 -10.63 2.65
N MET A 57 -2.27 -10.99 2.18
CA MET A 57 -3.14 -11.94 2.86
C MET A 57 -2.51 -13.33 2.91
N GLN A 58 -1.93 -13.80 1.80
CA GLN A 58 -1.22 -15.08 1.73
C GLN A 58 0.01 -15.12 2.65
N GLN A 59 0.70 -14.00 2.83
CA GLN A 59 1.82 -13.87 3.78
C GLN A 59 1.38 -13.74 5.24
N GLY A 60 0.08 -13.49 5.50
CA GLY A 60 -0.47 -13.26 6.83
C GLY A 60 -0.27 -11.84 7.35
N ASP A 61 0.03 -10.86 6.49
CA ASP A 61 0.35 -9.47 6.88
C ASP A 61 -0.80 -8.70 7.52
N PHE A 62 -2.02 -9.23 7.41
CA PHE A 62 -3.21 -8.66 8.04
C PHE A 62 -3.65 -9.44 9.29
N GLY A 63 -3.06 -10.61 9.56
CA GLY A 63 -3.51 -11.56 10.59
C GLY A 63 -4.89 -12.14 10.32
N ASP A 64 -5.33 -13.05 11.20
CA ASP A 64 -6.62 -13.72 11.07
C ASP A 64 -7.76 -12.71 11.05
N ASN A 65 -8.61 -12.78 10.02
CA ASN A 65 -9.72 -11.85 9.78
C ASN A 65 -9.32 -10.36 9.85
N ALA A 66 -8.12 -10.03 9.33
CA ALA A 66 -7.54 -8.69 9.38
C ALA A 66 -7.37 -8.14 10.81
N SER A 67 -7.12 -9.01 11.80
CA SER A 67 -6.94 -8.63 13.22
C SER A 67 -5.81 -7.62 13.47
N LEU A 68 -4.78 -7.60 12.60
CA LEU A 68 -3.67 -6.65 12.67
C LEU A 68 -4.00 -5.28 12.06
N VAL A 69 -5.21 -5.09 11.53
CA VAL A 69 -5.68 -3.83 10.94
C VAL A 69 -6.72 -3.20 11.86
N ASP A 70 -6.73 -1.86 11.96
CA ASP A 70 -7.79 -1.12 12.64
C ASP A 70 -9.18 -1.55 12.18
N ALA A 71 -10.11 -1.64 13.13
CA ALA A 71 -11.44 -2.22 12.90
C ALA A 71 -12.21 -1.57 11.74
N HIS A 72 -12.12 -0.25 11.57
CA HIS A 72 -12.82 0.48 10.49
C HIS A 72 -12.24 0.22 9.10
N ALA A 73 -11.00 -0.26 9.00
CA ALA A 73 -10.32 -0.55 7.74
C ALA A 73 -10.29 -2.05 7.39
N ARG A 74 -10.70 -2.94 8.30
CA ARG A 74 -10.71 -4.41 8.06
C ARG A 74 -11.54 -4.78 6.84
N ASN A 75 -12.75 -4.23 6.72
CA ASN A 75 -13.63 -4.55 5.61
C ASN A 75 -13.00 -4.18 4.25
N TYR A 76 -12.30 -3.05 4.19
CA TYR A 76 -11.58 -2.63 2.99
C TYR A 76 -10.49 -3.64 2.58
N VAL A 77 -9.71 -4.12 3.54
CA VAL A 77 -8.64 -5.10 3.28
C VAL A 77 -9.22 -6.47 2.90
N LEU A 78 -10.23 -6.94 3.64
CA LEU A 78 -10.88 -8.25 3.44
C LEU A 78 -11.67 -8.35 2.13
N THR A 79 -11.99 -7.21 1.51
CA THR A 79 -12.71 -7.14 0.23
C THR A 79 -11.79 -6.72 -0.92
N ASP A 80 -10.47 -6.90 -0.79
CA ASP A 80 -9.50 -6.56 -1.84
C ASP A 80 -9.62 -5.10 -2.35
N GLY A 81 -10.00 -4.19 -1.45
CA GLY A 81 -10.19 -2.78 -1.75
C GLY A 81 -11.53 -2.40 -2.38
N GLN A 82 -12.51 -3.31 -2.44
CA GLN A 82 -13.85 -3.02 -2.97
C GLN A 82 -14.73 -2.21 -2.01
N ALA A 83 -14.47 -2.28 -0.70
CA ALA A 83 -15.13 -1.38 0.24
C ALA A 83 -14.62 0.08 0.10
N PRO A 84 -15.31 1.08 0.67
CA PRO A 84 -14.84 2.45 0.67
C PRO A 84 -13.42 2.59 1.20
N THR A 85 -12.58 3.34 0.48
CA THR A 85 -11.16 3.53 0.85
C THR A 85 -11.05 4.37 2.13
N PRO A 86 -10.44 3.84 3.21
CA PRO A 86 -10.17 4.65 4.39
C PRO A 86 -9.10 5.70 4.08
N SER A 87 -9.34 6.96 4.47
CA SER A 87 -8.37 8.03 4.34
C SER A 87 -7.12 7.80 5.21
N GLN A 88 -7.30 7.13 6.35
CA GLN A 88 -6.24 6.80 7.29
C GLN A 88 -6.62 5.58 8.15
N PHE A 89 -5.64 4.75 8.47
CA PHE A 89 -5.75 3.67 9.46
C PHE A 89 -4.37 3.20 9.90
N LEU A 90 -4.30 2.57 11.07
CA LEU A 90 -3.13 1.84 11.53
C LEU A 90 -3.25 0.37 11.16
N ARG A 91 -2.09 -0.25 10.90
CA ARG A 91 -1.96 -1.69 10.88
C ARG A 91 -0.63 -2.12 11.49
N MET A 92 -0.57 -3.32 12.04
CA MET A 92 0.65 -3.90 12.56
C MET A 92 1.21 -4.91 11.57
N THR A 93 2.51 -4.84 11.30
CA THR A 93 3.23 -5.88 10.55
C THR A 93 3.33 -7.17 11.39
N ARG A 94 3.66 -8.29 10.76
CA ARG A 94 3.90 -9.57 11.45
C ARG A 94 5.00 -9.51 12.51
N THR A 95 5.95 -8.56 12.37
CA THR A 95 7.05 -8.36 13.32
C THR A 95 6.70 -7.41 14.47
N GLY A 96 5.44 -6.95 14.55
CA GLY A 96 4.95 -6.10 15.64
C GLY A 96 5.18 -4.60 15.43
N ARG A 97 5.74 -4.19 14.29
CA ARG A 97 5.86 -2.77 13.93
C ARG A 97 4.51 -2.22 13.50
N THR A 98 4.09 -1.09 14.07
CA THR A 98 2.93 -0.32 13.63
C THR A 98 3.26 0.46 12.36
N LEU A 99 2.30 0.53 11.44
CA LEU A 99 2.34 1.33 10.24
C LEU A 99 1.13 2.25 10.20
N GLU A 100 1.37 3.55 10.04
CA GLU A 100 0.33 4.50 9.64
C GLU A 100 0.14 4.43 8.13
N VAL A 101 -1.08 4.10 7.71
CA VAL A 101 -1.48 4.06 6.30
C VAL A 101 -2.36 5.27 6.01
N ARG A 102 -2.01 6.06 4.99
CA ARG A 102 -2.84 7.19 4.52
C ARG A 102 -3.14 7.07 3.05
N SER A 103 -4.39 7.33 2.66
CA SER A 103 -4.86 7.23 1.28
C SER A 103 -5.42 8.57 0.82
N ARG A 104 -5.07 8.96 -0.40
CA ARG A 104 -5.71 10.07 -1.11
C ARG A 104 -6.17 9.58 -2.48
N VAL A 105 -7.48 9.46 -2.64
CA VAL A 105 -8.11 9.23 -3.95
C VAL A 105 -7.99 10.52 -4.77
N LEU A 106 -7.57 10.39 -6.02
CA LEU A 106 -7.34 11.49 -6.94
C LEU A 106 -8.60 11.75 -7.79
N PRO A 107 -8.79 12.97 -8.33
CA PRO A 107 -9.95 13.30 -9.15
C PRO A 107 -10.12 12.45 -10.41
N ASP A 108 -9.04 11.88 -10.93
CA ASP A 108 -9.00 11.00 -12.11
C ASP A 108 -9.30 9.52 -11.79
N GLY A 109 -9.63 9.21 -10.53
CA GLY A 109 -9.88 7.84 -10.06
C GLY A 109 -8.62 7.08 -9.64
N GLY A 110 -7.44 7.68 -9.76
CA GLY A 110 -6.21 7.13 -9.18
C GLY A 110 -6.18 7.24 -7.65
N MET A 111 -5.10 6.75 -7.05
CA MET A 111 -4.90 6.86 -5.60
C MET A 111 -3.42 6.92 -5.23
N VAL A 112 -3.05 7.86 -4.37
CA VAL A 112 -1.76 7.84 -3.68
C VAL A 112 -1.94 7.23 -2.30
N ARG A 113 -1.09 6.27 -1.93
CA ARG A 113 -1.04 5.73 -0.57
C ARG A 113 0.35 5.79 0.01
N THR A 114 0.44 6.18 1.29
CA THR A 114 1.68 6.24 2.06
C THR A 114 1.65 5.30 3.25
N PHE A 115 2.83 4.83 3.65
CA PHE A 115 3.08 3.99 4.82
C PHE A 115 4.23 4.60 5.64
N ALA A 116 4.05 4.78 6.94
CA ALA A 116 5.06 5.29 7.87
C ALA A 116 5.16 4.39 9.12
N ASP A 117 6.35 4.24 9.73
CA ASP A 117 6.51 3.65 11.08
C ASP A 117 5.79 4.48 12.16
#